data_AF-A0A2E6X8M3-F1
#
_entry.id   AF-A0A2E6X8M3-F1
#
_cell.length_a   1.000
_cell.length_b   1.000
_cell.length_c   1.000
_cell.angle_alpha   90.00
_cell.angle_beta   90.00
_cell.angle_gamma   90.00
#
_symmetry.space_group_name_H-M   'P 1'
#
loop_
_entity.id
_entity.type
_entity.pdbx_description
1 polymer ?
#
loop_
_entity_poly.entity_id
_entity_poly.type
_entity_poly.pdbx_seq_one_letter_code
_entity_poly.pdbx_strand_id
1 'polypeptide(L)' 'MTKSNEREINLLRVLAEGCNKHPAYRARRPATGNCQRCVVVWSARLELNNISGEQESTVHEYWHSIFPSR' A
#
# COMPACT_ATOMS: atom_id res chain seq x y z
N MET A 1 -0.23 -11.98 -23.61
CA MET A 1 0.57 -12.29 -22.41
C MET A 1 1.22 -11.01 -21.92
N THR A 2 0.61 -10.34 -20.95
CA THR A 2 1.25 -9.22 -20.25
C THR A 2 2.44 -9.77 -19.46
N LYS A 3 3.61 -9.12 -19.54
CA LYS A 3 4.81 -9.55 -18.81
C LYS A 3 4.43 -9.74 -17.35
N SER A 4 4.46 -11.00 -16.91
CA SER A 4 4.13 -11.38 -15.55
C SER A 4 5.13 -10.68 -14.63
N ASN A 5 4.70 -9.61 -13.96
CA ASN A 5 5.50 -8.98 -12.91
C ASN A 5 5.45 -9.92 -11.70
N GLU A 6 6.21 -11.02 -11.74
CA GLU A 6 6.35 -11.96 -10.62
C GLU A 6 6.68 -11.22 -9.31
N ARG A 7 7.42 -10.12 -9.43
CA ARG A 7 7.72 -9.18 -8.35
C ARG A 7 6.47 -8.52 -7.78
N GLU A 8 5.58 -8.01 -8.61
CA GLU A 8 4.30 -7.41 -8.19
C GLU A 8 3.40 -8.45 -7.51
N ILE A 9 3.32 -9.66 -8.06
CA ILE A 9 2.58 -10.78 -7.46
C ILE A 9 3.15 -11.10 -6.07
N ASN A 10 4.48 -11.13 -5.91
CA ASN A 10 5.12 -11.36 -4.62
C ASN A 10 4.83 -10.24 -3.62
N LEU A 11 4.84 -8.98 -4.05
CA LEU A 11 4.49 -7.83 -3.19
C LEU A 11 3.03 -7.93 -2.72
N LEU A 12 2.11 -8.25 -3.63
CA LEU A 12 0.70 -8.47 -3.30
C LEU A 12 0.51 -9.63 -2.32
N ARG A 13 1.28 -10.72 -2.46
CA ARG A 13 1.27 -11.84 -1.49
C ARG A 13 1.72 -11.41 -0.11
N VAL A 14 2.81 -10.64 0.00
CA VAL A 14 3.29 -10.10 1.29
C VAL A 14 2.23 -9.21 1.93
N LEU A 15 1.54 -8.38 1.14
CA LEU A 15 0.46 -7.54 1.62
C LEU A 15 -0.76 -8.34 2.09
N ALA A 16 -1.10 -9.43 1.39
CA ALA A 16 -2.21 -10.31 1.73
C ALA A 16 -1.95 -11.13 3.01
N GLU A 17 -0.73 -11.63 3.19
CA GLU A 17 -0.30 -12.31 4.42
C GLU A 17 -0.31 -11.36 5.62
N GLY A 18 0.12 -10.11 5.39
CA GLY A 18 0.09 -9.05 6.39
C GLY A 18 0.91 -9.38 7.64
N CYS A 19 0.61 -8.70 8.75
CA CYS A 19 1.28 -8.94 10.01
C CYS A 19 0.45 -9.85 10.92
N ASN A 20 0.96 -11.01 11.33
CA ASN A 20 0.23 -11.88 12.29
C ASN A 20 0.01 -11.22 13.67
N LYS A 21 0.81 -10.21 14.02
CA LYS A 21 0.73 -9.53 15.33
C LYS A 21 -0.17 -8.29 15.31
N HIS A 22 -0.36 -7.68 14.15
CA HIS A 22 -1.02 -6.39 14.04
C HIS A 22 -2.15 -6.42 13.03
N PRO A 23 -3.27 -5.74 13.32
CA PRO A 23 -4.42 -5.71 12.43
C PRO A 23 -4.06 -5.08 11.08
N ALA A 24 -4.78 -5.50 10.03
CA ALA A 24 -4.54 -5.08 8.65
C ALA A 24 -4.51 -3.56 8.45
N TYR A 25 -5.29 -2.79 9.22
CA TYR A 25 -5.27 -1.32 9.14
C TYR A 25 -3.90 -0.73 9.49
N ARG A 26 -3.07 -1.41 10.30
CA ARG A 26 -1.73 -0.97 10.69
C ARG A 26 -0.81 -0.87 9.47
N ALA A 27 -1.00 -1.73 8.47
CA ALA A 27 -0.25 -1.73 7.22
C ALA A 27 -0.55 -0.53 6.30
N ARG A 28 -1.57 0.29 6.64
CA ARG A 28 -1.87 1.55 5.95
C ARG A 28 -1.07 2.74 6.49
N ARG A 29 -0.34 2.57 7.60
CA ARG A 29 0.46 3.62 8.22
C ARG A 29 1.94 3.23 8.24
N PRO A 30 2.86 4.22 8.26
CA PRO A 30 4.29 3.95 8.40
C PRO A 30 4.62 3.04 9.58
N ALA A 31 5.44 2.03 9.33
CA ALA A 31 5.90 1.12 10.37
C ALA A 31 6.89 1.83 11.31
N THR A 32 6.67 1.71 12.62
CA THR A 32 7.49 2.37 13.65
C THR A 32 8.79 1.64 13.98
N GLY A 33 9.19 0.60 13.22
CA GLY A 33 10.38 -0.22 13.50
C GLY A 33 10.20 -1.32 14.56
N ASN A 34 9.28 -1.16 15.51
CA ASN A 34 9.04 -2.12 16.62
C ASN A 34 8.52 -3.50 16.19
N CYS A 35 8.15 -3.66 14.92
CA CYS A 35 7.71 -4.93 14.38
C CYS A 35 8.27 -5.13 12.98
N GLN A 36 9.24 -6.05 12.89
CA GLN A 36 9.93 -6.35 11.63
C GLN A 36 8.96 -6.74 10.51
N ARG A 37 7.92 -7.50 10.83
CA ARG A 37 6.92 -7.89 9.83
C ARG A 37 6.08 -6.70 9.35
N CYS A 38 5.74 -5.74 10.22
CA CYS A 38 5.09 -4.50 9.78
C CYS A 38 6.01 -3.67 8.89
N VAL A 39 7.31 -3.65 9.16
CA VAL A 39 8.29 -2.96 8.30
C VAL A 39 8.30 -3.59 6.91
N VAL A 40 8.35 -4.92 6.81
CA VAL A 40 8.32 -5.67 5.53
C VAL A 40 7.02 -5.39 4.74
N VAL A 41 5.88 -5.42 5.42
CA VAL A 41 4.57 -5.13 4.78
C VAL A 41 4.52 -3.68 4.29
N TRP A 42 5.03 -2.74 5.09
CA TRP A 42 5.08 -1.32 4.71
C TRP A 42 6.03 -1.06 3.53
N SER A 43 7.21 -1.66 3.54
CA SER A 43 8.16 -1.54 2.42
C SER A 43 7.59 -2.14 1.14
N ALA A 44 6.91 -3.29 1.24
CA ALA A 44 6.26 -3.91 0.08
C ALA A 44 5.18 -2.99 -0.54
N ARG A 45 4.44 -2.25 0.30
CA ARG A 45 3.47 -1.26 -0.17
C ARG A 45 4.12 -0.09 -0.90
N LEU A 46 5.21 0.46 -0.35
CA LEU A 46 5.95 1.56 -1.01
C LEU A 46 6.51 1.12 -2.36
N GLU A 47 7.06 -0.09 -2.43
CA GLU A 47 7.57 -0.66 -3.66
C GLU A 47 6.46 -0.86 -4.69
N LEU A 48 5.29 -1.38 -4.26
CA LEU A 48 4.13 -1.54 -5.13
C LEU A 48 3.63 -0.20 -5.69
N ASN A 49 3.54 0.84 -4.85
CA ASN A 49 3.13 2.18 -5.28
C ASN A 49 4.10 2.79 -6.30
N ASN A 50 5.41 2.54 -6.13
CA ASN A 50 6.41 2.98 -7.09
C ASN A 50 6.28 2.26 -8.45
N ILE A 51 5.84 1.01 -8.44
CA ILE A 51 5.61 0.22 -9.67
C ILE A 51 4.29 0.64 -10.34
N SER A 52 3.22 0.86 -9.57
CA SER A 52 1.90 1.18 -10.09
C SER A 52 1.76 2.63 -10.56
N GLY A 53 2.62 3.54 -10.09
CA GLY A 53 2.54 4.96 -10.44
C GLY A 53 1.28 5.65 -9.90
N GLU A 54 0.52 4.99 -9.03
CA GLU A 54 -0.72 5.54 -8.46
C GLU A 54 -0.38 6.58 -7.38
N GLN A 55 -0.54 7.85 -7.76
CA GLN A 55 -0.60 8.97 -6.84
C GLN A 55 -2.01 8.98 -6.19
N GLU A 56 -2.10 8.91 -4.87
CA GLU A 56 -3.37 9.04 -4.10
C GLU A 56 -4.04 10.42 -4.27
N SER A 57 -3.48 11.32 -5.09
CA SER A 57 -4.00 12.68 -5.34
C SER A 57 -5.39 12.67 -5.98
N THR A 58 -5.71 11.66 -6.79
CA THR A 58 -6.95 11.65 -7.57
C THR A 58 -8.21 11.53 -6.72
N VAL A 59 -8.17 10.79 -5.60
CA VAL A 59 -9.35 10.59 -4.75
C VAL A 59 -9.64 11.85 -3.94
N HIS A 60 -8.61 12.49 -3.37
CA HIS A 60 -8.78 13.73 -2.62
C HIS A 60 -9.24 14.88 -3.51
N GLU A 61 -8.62 15.04 -4.68
CA GLU A 61 -9.02 16.02 -5.70
C GLU A 61 -10.44 15.74 -6.23
N TYR A 62 -10.80 14.48 -6.45
CA TYR A 62 -12.15 14.08 -6.85
C TYR A 62 -13.19 14.45 -5.78
N TRP A 63 -12.96 14.11 -4.51
CA TRP A 63 -13.90 14.48 -3.44
C TRP A 63 -14.02 16.00 -3.27
N HIS A 64 -12.92 16.75 -3.42
CA HIS A 64 -12.96 18.22 -3.41
C HIS A 64 -13.69 18.80 -4.63
N SER A 65 -13.64 18.15 -5.79
CA SER A 65 -14.41 18.57 -6.97
C SER A 65 -15.92 18.34 -6.81
N ILE A 66 -16.33 17.26 -6.13
CA ILE A 66 -17.75 16.94 -5.93
C ILE A 66 -18.34 17.70 -4.73
N PHE A 67 -17.55 17.96 -3.69
CA PHE A 67 -17.98 18.68 -2.50
C PHE A 67 -17.03 19.84 -2.19
N PRO A 68 -17.13 20.98 -2.91
CA PRO A 68 -16.22 22.11 -2.79
C PRO A 68 -16.29 22.84 -1.43
N SER A 69 -17.34 22.59 -0.66
CA SER A 69 -17.69 23.32 0.57
C SER A 69 -17.33 22.59 1.88
N ARG A 70 -16.54 21.51 1.81
CA ARG A 70 -16.02 20.79 2.99
C ARG A 70 -14.53 21.00 3.18
#